data_AF-A0A925KAG8-F1
#
_entry.id   AF-A0A925KAG8-F1
#
_cell.length_a   1.000
_cell.length_b   1.000
_cell.length_c   1.000
_cell.angle_alpha   90.00
_cell.angle_beta   90.00
_cell.angle_gamma   90.00
#
_symmetry.space_group_name_H-M   'P 1'
#
loop_
_entity.id
_entity.type
_entity.pdbx_description
1 polymer ?
#
loop_
_entity_poly.entity_id
_entity_poly.type
_entity_poly.pdbx_seq_one_letter_code
_entity_poly.pdbx_strand_id
1 'polypeptide(L)'
;LLVAGLVLGFLAIKTVVLWAMAGLMRLPSVERPVCVILLAPRLAAYQGGPQLDEIAEEQHAPIIICGFGRYGQIVGRMLNANGLSATVLDHSAEQVESVRKFGWPAFYGDATRLDLLRTAGAAKARVIVVAIDDMEHSLEVVDLARQHFAQATLVVRARNASHWYELHARGVKHIERETLDSALMSGRSVLELMGWQPHAARTQAWRFRRHSIELMEQMAPHQSDEKTLISMAKQGRRELEELWSRERAEREAVRSRRDDGFTGAARSPDGDD
;
A
#
# COMPACT_ATOMS: atom_id res chain seq x y z
N LEU A 1 -48.28 7.92 17.91
CA LEU A 1 -48.83 6.56 18.14
C LEU A 1 -48.24 5.53 17.17
N LEU A 2 -48.22 5.78 15.86
CA LEU A 2 -47.63 4.86 14.85
C LEU A 2 -46.15 4.54 15.07
N VAL A 3 -45.31 5.55 15.32
CA VAL A 3 -43.86 5.36 15.56
C VAL A 3 -43.59 4.55 16.83
N ALA A 4 -44.35 4.80 17.90
CA ALA A 4 -44.23 4.04 19.15
C ALA A 4 -44.61 2.56 18.96
N GLY A 5 -45.65 2.27 18.16
CA GLY A 5 -46.02 0.90 17.81
C GLY A 5 -44.96 0.18 16.98
N LEU A 6 -44.30 0.89 16.06
CA LEU A 6 -43.24 0.34 15.21
C LEU A 6 -41.97 0.05 16.01
N VAL A 7 -41.60 0.93 16.94
CA VAL A 7 -40.46 0.74 17.86
C VAL A 7 -40.72 -0.43 18.82
N LEU A 8 -41.93 -0.51 19.41
CA LEU A 8 -42.30 -1.63 20.29
C LEU A 8 -42.34 -2.97 19.54
N GLY A 9 -42.86 -2.98 18.31
CA GLY A 9 -42.86 -4.15 17.44
C GLY A 9 -41.45 -4.63 17.10
N PHE A 10 -40.54 -3.71 16.74
CA PHE A 10 -39.14 -4.04 16.48
C PHE A 10 -38.43 -4.58 17.73
N LEU A 11 -38.71 -4.00 18.90
CA LEU A 11 -38.12 -4.45 20.17
C LEU A 11 -38.59 -5.87 20.53
N ALA A 12 -39.87 -6.18 20.30
CA ALA A 12 -40.44 -7.51 20.51
C ALA A 12 -39.84 -8.56 19.55
N ILE A 13 -39.63 -8.19 18.28
CA ILE A 13 -38.97 -9.08 17.31
C ILE A 13 -37.52 -9.37 17.74
N LYS A 14 -36.78 -8.34 18.15
CA LYS A 14 -35.39 -8.49 18.61
C LYS A 14 -35.27 -9.43 19.83
N THR A 15 -36.16 -9.30 20.81
CA THR A 15 -36.14 -10.15 22.00
C THR A 15 -36.48 -11.60 21.67
N VAL A 16 -37.45 -11.85 20.78
CA VAL A 16 -37.79 -13.20 20.31
C VAL A 16 -36.62 -13.86 19.58
N VAL A 17 -35.94 -13.12 18.69
CA VAL A 17 -34.78 -13.62 17.93
C VAL A 17 -33.61 -13.95 18.87
N LEU A 18 -33.27 -13.06 19.81
CA LEU A 18 -32.20 -13.29 20.79
C LEU A 18 -32.49 -14.51 21.67
N TRP A 19 -33.74 -14.68 22.09
CA TRP A 19 -34.15 -15.84 22.89
C TRP A 19 -34.08 -17.15 22.11
N ALA A 20 -34.50 -17.15 20.83
CA ALA A 20 -34.39 -18.30 19.95
C ALA A 20 -32.93 -18.72 19.68
N MET A 21 -32.04 -17.74 19.45
CA MET A 21 -30.59 -18.00 19.27
C MET A 21 -29.95 -18.57 20.53
N ALA A 22 -30.29 -18.05 21.72
CA ALA A 22 -29.81 -18.60 23.00
C ALA A 22 -30.29 -20.05 23.23
N GLY A 23 -31.50 -20.39 22.74
CA GLY A 23 -32.00 -21.76 22.70
C GLY A 23 -31.21 -22.66 21.74
N LEU A 24 -30.86 -22.16 20.56
CA LEU A 24 -30.08 -22.90 19.55
C LEU A 24 -28.66 -23.23 20.02
N MET A 25 -28.05 -22.34 20.82
CA MET A 25 -26.74 -22.54 21.46
C MET A 25 -26.77 -23.54 22.64
N ARG A 26 -27.91 -24.20 22.92
CA ARG A 26 -28.10 -25.17 24.01
C ARG A 26 -27.75 -24.63 25.40
N LEU A 27 -27.91 -23.33 25.64
CA LEU A 27 -27.70 -22.75 26.96
C LEU A 27 -28.78 -23.20 27.95
N PRO A 28 -28.44 -23.54 29.21
CA PRO A 28 -29.40 -23.81 30.26
C PRO A 28 -30.39 -22.64 30.40
N SER A 29 -31.69 -22.92 30.54
CA SER A 29 -32.75 -21.89 30.54
C SER A 29 -32.55 -20.79 31.59
N VAL A 30 -31.82 -21.09 32.67
CA VAL A 30 -31.51 -20.18 33.78
C VAL A 30 -30.42 -19.16 33.40
N GLU A 31 -29.54 -19.47 32.44
CA GLU A 31 -28.38 -18.65 32.08
C GLU A 31 -28.62 -17.77 30.84
N ARG A 32 -29.67 -18.06 30.07
CA ARG A 32 -30.09 -17.29 28.88
C ARG A 32 -30.27 -15.79 29.14
N PRO A 33 -30.97 -15.32 30.20
CA PRO A 33 -31.15 -13.89 30.41
C PRO A 33 -29.81 -13.16 30.66
N VAL A 34 -28.87 -13.79 31.37
CA VAL A 34 -27.53 -13.22 31.62
C VAL A 34 -26.74 -13.14 30.32
N CYS A 35 -26.76 -14.20 29.50
CA CYS A 35 -26.08 -14.20 28.21
C CYS A 35 -26.62 -13.11 27.27
N VAL A 36 -27.95 -12.95 27.20
CA VAL A 36 -28.57 -11.90 26.38
C VAL A 36 -28.22 -10.50 26.91
N ILE A 37 -28.23 -10.27 28.23
CA ILE A 37 -27.86 -8.98 28.83
C ILE A 37 -26.38 -8.65 28.62
N LEU A 38 -25.49 -9.65 28.64
CA LEU A 38 -24.05 -9.45 28.42
C LEU A 38 -23.66 -9.31 26.94
N LEU A 39 -24.35 -10.02 26.04
CA LEU A 39 -24.09 -9.92 24.60
C LEU A 39 -24.79 -8.74 23.94
N ALA A 40 -25.98 -8.31 24.41
CA ALA A 40 -26.71 -7.20 23.83
C ALA A 40 -25.88 -5.91 23.70
N PRO A 41 -25.14 -5.43 24.72
CA PRO A 41 -24.31 -4.24 24.58
C PRO A 41 -23.10 -4.47 23.66
N ARG A 42 -22.53 -5.68 23.60
CA ARG A 42 -21.42 -6.00 22.67
C ARG A 42 -21.87 -6.10 21.22
N LEU A 43 -23.06 -6.66 20.96
CA LEU A 43 -23.66 -6.71 19.63
C LEU A 43 -24.16 -5.33 19.18
N ALA A 44 -24.65 -4.50 20.11
CA ALA A 44 -24.99 -3.10 19.83
C ALA A 44 -23.75 -2.26 19.50
N ALA A 45 -22.64 -2.46 20.23
CA ALA A 45 -21.35 -1.83 19.93
C ALA A 45 -20.75 -2.31 18.59
N TYR A 46 -21.04 -3.54 18.17
CA TYR A 46 -20.68 -4.03 16.84
C TYR A 46 -21.51 -3.39 15.71
N GLN A 47 -22.76 -2.99 15.99
CA GLN A 47 -23.65 -2.31 15.02
C GLN A 47 -23.49 -0.79 15.01
N GLY A 48 -22.89 -0.20 16.04
CA GLY A 48 -22.61 1.22 16.14
C GLY A 48 -21.14 1.46 16.45
N GLY A 49 -20.29 1.40 15.42
CA GLY A 49 -18.96 2.01 15.49
C GLY A 49 -19.10 3.51 15.81
N PRO A 50 -18.07 4.16 16.37
CA PRO A 50 -18.11 5.58 16.64
C PRO A 50 -18.57 6.35 15.39
N GLN A 51 -19.70 7.06 15.52
CA GLN A 51 -20.15 8.01 14.51
C GLN A 51 -19.20 9.21 14.57
N LEU A 52 -18.12 9.14 13.79
CA LEU A 52 -17.33 10.31 13.49
C LEU A 52 -18.11 11.16 12.50
N ASP A 53 -18.30 12.43 12.81
CA ASP A 53 -18.86 13.39 11.87
C ASP A 53 -17.99 13.42 10.59
N GLU A 54 -18.64 13.33 9.43
CA GLU A 54 -18.01 13.54 8.12
C GLU A 54 -17.40 14.95 8.04
N ILE A 55 -16.50 15.18 7.07
CA ILE A 55 -15.86 16.50 6.89
C ILE A 55 -16.93 17.57 6.69
N ALA A 56 -17.01 18.53 7.61
CA ALA A 56 -17.94 19.65 7.51
C ALA A 56 -17.29 20.90 6.88
N GLU A 57 -15.98 21.08 7.05
CA GLU A 57 -15.25 22.28 6.61
C GLU A 57 -14.23 21.96 5.51
N GLU A 58 -14.14 22.84 4.51
CA GLU A 58 -13.18 22.70 3.41
C GLU A 58 -11.75 22.77 3.95
N GLN A 59 -10.94 21.77 3.62
CA GLN A 59 -9.53 21.74 4.00
C GLN A 59 -8.66 22.42 2.93
N HIS A 60 -7.48 22.90 3.33
CA HIS A 60 -6.58 23.67 2.46
C HIS A 60 -5.16 23.09 2.39
N ALA A 61 -4.95 21.87 2.90
CA ALA A 61 -3.65 21.23 2.80
C ALA A 61 -3.26 21.01 1.32
N PRO A 62 -1.99 21.20 0.95
CA PRO A 62 -1.53 21.00 -0.41
C PRO A 62 -1.49 19.52 -0.84
N ILE A 63 -1.65 18.59 0.12
CA ILE A 63 -1.58 17.15 -0.09
C ILE A 63 -2.82 16.50 0.50
N ILE A 64 -3.40 15.53 -0.21
CA ILE A 64 -4.48 14.67 0.29
C ILE A 64 -4.00 13.23 0.28
N ILE A 65 -4.34 12.48 1.32
CA ILE A 65 -4.09 11.04 1.40
C ILE A 65 -5.45 10.33 1.49
N CYS A 66 -5.80 9.61 0.44
CA CYS A 66 -6.98 8.74 0.38
C CYS A 66 -6.57 7.33 0.82
N GLY A 67 -6.99 6.91 2.01
CA GLY A 67 -6.61 5.66 2.65
C GLY A 67 -5.42 5.84 3.59
N PHE A 68 -5.64 5.59 4.88
CA PHE A 68 -4.70 5.69 5.99
C PHE A 68 -4.53 4.36 6.74
N GLY A 69 -4.55 3.26 5.99
CA GLY A 69 -4.03 1.98 6.47
C GLY A 69 -2.50 1.95 6.54
N ARG A 70 -1.92 0.75 6.52
CA ARG A 70 -0.46 0.53 6.64
C ARG A 70 0.37 1.36 5.65
N TYR A 71 -0.09 1.47 4.40
CA TYR A 71 0.62 2.23 3.36
C TYR A 71 0.52 3.74 3.59
N GLY A 72 -0.70 4.26 3.73
CA GLY A 72 -0.97 5.68 3.96
C GLY A 72 -0.33 6.22 5.24
N GLN A 73 -0.27 5.41 6.31
CA GLN A 73 0.43 5.76 7.56
C GLN A 73 1.92 5.99 7.36
N ILE A 74 2.60 5.16 6.56
CA ILE A 74 4.04 5.34 6.28
C ILE A 74 4.26 6.62 5.47
N VAL A 75 3.43 6.86 4.44
CA VAL A 75 3.50 8.08 3.63
C VAL A 75 3.25 9.31 4.49
N GLY A 76 2.17 9.32 5.27
CA GLY A 76 1.83 10.42 6.17
C GLY A 76 2.97 10.71 7.16
N ARG A 77 3.48 9.69 7.86
CA ARG A 77 4.60 9.85 8.80
C ARG A 77 5.84 10.45 8.13
N MET A 78 6.17 10.02 6.91
CA MET A 78 7.30 10.57 6.15
C MET A 78 7.08 12.04 5.79
N LEU A 79 5.88 12.42 5.36
CA LEU A 79 5.55 13.82 5.04
C LEU A 79 5.66 14.72 6.28
N ASN A 80 5.11 14.30 7.41
CA ASN A 80 5.16 15.09 8.65
C ASN A 80 6.57 15.21 9.22
N ALA A 81 7.40 14.17 9.11
CA ALA A 81 8.81 14.27 9.49
C ALA A 81 9.58 15.36 8.71
N ASN A 82 9.05 15.79 7.55
CA ASN A 82 9.60 16.85 6.72
C ASN A 82 8.77 18.15 6.76
N GLY A 83 7.88 18.31 7.74
CA GLY A 83 7.08 19.54 7.92
C GLY A 83 5.99 19.73 6.86
N LEU A 84 5.59 18.68 6.15
CA LEU A 84 4.52 18.73 5.16
C LEU A 84 3.19 18.27 5.78
N SER A 85 2.17 19.12 5.68
CA SER A 85 0.81 18.80 6.11
C SER A 85 0.01 18.14 4.99
N ALA A 86 -0.78 17.11 5.33
CA ALA A 86 -1.77 16.53 4.42
C ALA A 86 -3.12 16.35 5.10
N THR A 87 -4.19 16.46 4.32
CA THR A 87 -5.54 16.06 4.72
C THR A 87 -5.68 14.56 4.51
N VAL A 88 -6.17 13.83 5.52
CA VAL A 88 -6.35 12.38 5.45
C VAL A 88 -7.84 12.04 5.35
N LEU A 89 -8.19 11.19 4.40
CA LEU A 89 -9.54 10.63 4.22
C LEU A 89 -9.46 9.10 4.32
N ASP A 90 -10.19 8.50 5.26
CA ASP A 90 -10.25 7.06 5.43
C ASP A 90 -11.66 6.58 5.82
N HIS A 91 -12.02 5.36 5.41
CA HIS A 91 -13.34 4.77 5.67
C HIS A 91 -13.40 4.02 7.02
N SER A 92 -12.29 3.91 7.74
CA SER A 92 -12.20 3.29 9.06
C SER A 92 -12.16 4.36 10.15
N ALA A 93 -13.22 4.41 10.96
CA ALA A 93 -13.30 5.33 12.08
C ALA A 93 -12.17 5.12 13.10
N GLU A 94 -11.78 3.87 13.33
CA GLU A 94 -10.66 3.52 14.21
C GLU A 94 -9.34 4.15 13.74
N GLN A 95 -9.05 4.08 12.43
CA GLN A 95 -7.86 4.70 11.87
C GLN A 95 -7.91 6.22 12.00
N VAL A 96 -9.05 6.84 11.68
CA VAL A 96 -9.21 8.30 11.79
C VAL A 96 -8.99 8.78 13.22
N GLU A 97 -9.57 8.12 14.22
CA GLU A 97 -9.34 8.47 15.63
C GLU A 97 -7.88 8.33 16.04
N SER A 98 -7.23 7.23 15.64
CA SER A 98 -5.82 7.00 15.90
C SER A 98 -4.97 8.16 15.35
N VAL A 99 -5.26 8.60 14.14
CA VAL A 99 -4.53 9.67 13.44
C VAL A 99 -4.77 11.04 14.06
N ARG A 100 -6.00 11.33 14.47
CA ARG A 100 -6.35 12.58 15.19
C ARG A 100 -5.58 12.72 16.50
N LYS A 101 -5.32 11.61 17.21
CA LYS A 101 -4.49 11.63 18.44
C LYS A 101 -3.05 12.07 18.18
N PHE A 102 -2.56 11.93 16.95
CA PHE A 102 -1.24 12.41 16.52
C PHE A 102 -1.28 13.83 15.92
N GLY A 103 -2.42 14.54 16.01
CA GLY A 103 -2.54 15.94 15.62
C GLY A 103 -2.77 16.19 14.12
N TRP A 104 -3.20 15.17 13.37
CA TRP A 104 -3.47 15.30 11.94
C TRP A 104 -4.94 15.62 11.64
N PRO A 105 -5.20 16.45 10.61
CA PRO A 105 -6.55 16.62 10.07
C PRO A 105 -6.96 15.36 9.29
N ALA A 106 -7.49 14.39 10.03
CA ALA A 106 -8.02 13.15 9.50
C ALA A 106 -9.53 13.09 9.63
N PHE A 107 -10.13 12.48 8.62
CA PHE A 107 -11.56 12.49 8.44
C PHE A 107 -12.09 11.15 7.99
N TYR A 108 -13.25 10.82 8.54
CA TYR A 108 -14.01 9.67 8.13
C TYR A 108 -14.73 9.98 6.83
N GLY A 109 -14.56 9.12 5.83
CA GLY A 109 -15.23 9.31 4.55
C GLY A 109 -14.78 8.33 3.47
N ASP A 110 -15.70 8.02 2.57
CA ASP A 110 -15.38 7.26 1.37
C ASP A 110 -14.68 8.16 0.35
N ALA A 111 -13.51 7.74 -0.13
CA ALA A 111 -12.75 8.48 -1.12
C ALA A 111 -13.38 8.44 -2.52
N THR A 112 -14.27 7.48 -2.81
CA THR A 112 -15.03 7.41 -4.07
C THR A 112 -16.10 8.51 -4.17
N ARG A 113 -16.40 9.20 -3.07
CA ARG A 113 -17.37 10.29 -3.03
C ARG A 113 -16.73 11.63 -3.42
N LEU A 114 -17.17 12.18 -4.55
CA LEU A 114 -16.66 13.45 -5.08
C LEU A 114 -16.88 14.63 -4.11
N ASP A 115 -18.02 14.66 -3.42
CA ASP A 115 -18.33 15.67 -2.40
C ASP A 115 -17.30 15.63 -1.27
N LEU A 116 -16.96 14.45 -0.76
CA LEU A 116 -15.96 14.28 0.29
C LEU A 116 -14.55 14.65 -0.19
N LEU A 117 -14.17 14.28 -1.42
CA LEU A 117 -12.90 14.71 -2.00
C LEU A 117 -12.81 16.25 -2.11
N ARG A 118 -13.90 16.91 -2.49
CA ARG A 118 -13.95 18.38 -2.54
C ARG A 118 -13.79 18.99 -1.15
N THR A 119 -14.51 18.50 -0.16
CA THR A 119 -14.41 19.00 1.22
C THR A 119 -13.03 18.70 1.82
N ALA A 120 -12.38 17.60 1.43
CA ALA A 120 -10.99 17.31 1.78
C ALA A 120 -9.96 18.27 1.13
N GLY A 121 -10.40 19.16 0.23
CA GLY A 121 -9.56 20.18 -0.40
C GLY A 121 -9.01 19.81 -1.77
N ALA A 122 -9.54 18.76 -2.44
CA ALA A 122 -8.96 18.24 -3.68
C ALA A 122 -8.93 19.26 -4.82
N ALA A 123 -9.84 20.24 -4.80
CA ALA A 123 -9.87 21.35 -5.75
C ALA A 123 -8.63 22.26 -5.68
N LYS A 124 -7.92 22.31 -4.54
CA LYS A 124 -6.72 23.14 -4.32
C LYS A 124 -5.46 22.32 -4.05
N ALA A 125 -5.60 21.01 -3.85
CA ALA A 125 -4.49 20.11 -3.61
C ALA A 125 -3.53 20.07 -4.81
N ARG A 126 -2.23 20.06 -4.51
CA ARG A 126 -1.16 19.87 -5.48
C ARG A 126 -0.91 18.39 -5.75
N VAL A 127 -1.07 17.56 -4.73
CA VAL A 127 -0.82 16.12 -4.79
C VAL A 127 -1.97 15.36 -4.13
N ILE A 128 -2.47 14.32 -4.79
CA ILE A 128 -3.42 13.37 -4.21
C ILE A 128 -2.72 12.01 -4.17
N VAL A 129 -2.53 11.50 -2.96
CA VAL A 129 -1.99 10.16 -2.71
C VAL A 129 -3.17 9.20 -2.59
N VAL A 130 -3.26 8.23 -3.50
CA VAL A 130 -4.25 7.16 -3.45
C VAL A 130 -3.59 5.93 -2.85
N ALA A 131 -3.85 5.68 -1.57
CA ALA A 131 -3.25 4.61 -0.76
C ALA A 131 -4.27 3.50 -0.37
N ILE A 132 -5.39 3.44 -1.09
CA ILE A 132 -6.45 2.43 -0.95
C ILE A 132 -5.93 1.05 -1.36
N ASP A 133 -6.32 0.00 -0.62
CA ASP A 133 -5.89 -1.38 -0.86
C ASP A 133 -6.81 -2.14 -1.83
N ASP A 134 -8.10 -1.81 -1.84
CA ASP A 134 -9.03 -2.28 -2.84
C ASP A 134 -8.70 -1.69 -4.23
N MET A 135 -8.62 -2.56 -5.23
CA MET A 135 -8.19 -2.18 -6.58
C MET A 135 -9.27 -1.37 -7.30
N GLU A 136 -10.53 -1.76 -7.15
CA GLU A 136 -11.66 -1.14 -7.87
C GLU A 136 -11.90 0.28 -7.34
N HIS A 137 -11.97 0.43 -6.00
CA HIS A 137 -12.09 1.75 -5.38
C HIS A 137 -10.87 2.65 -5.68
N SER A 138 -9.65 2.09 -5.72
CA SER A 138 -8.47 2.85 -6.11
C SER A 138 -8.58 3.41 -7.52
N LEU A 139 -9.04 2.61 -8.49
CA LEU A 139 -9.26 3.04 -9.87
C LEU A 139 -10.37 4.09 -9.96
N GLU A 140 -11.47 3.91 -9.23
CA GLU A 140 -12.57 4.87 -9.19
C GLU A 140 -12.12 6.25 -8.69
N VAL A 141 -11.34 6.29 -7.60
CA VAL A 141 -10.77 7.55 -7.08
C VAL A 141 -9.84 8.20 -8.09
N VAL A 142 -9.04 7.41 -8.80
CA VAL A 142 -8.16 7.92 -9.87
C VAL A 142 -8.98 8.54 -11.00
N ASP A 143 -10.04 7.87 -11.44
CA ASP A 143 -10.90 8.34 -12.52
C ASP A 143 -11.61 9.66 -12.12
N LEU A 144 -12.16 9.73 -10.90
CA LEU A 144 -12.75 10.95 -10.34
C LEU A 144 -11.73 12.09 -10.24
N ALA A 145 -10.53 11.80 -9.71
CA ALA A 145 -9.52 12.82 -9.52
C ALA A 145 -9.01 13.37 -10.86
N ARG A 146 -8.85 12.53 -11.87
CA ARG A 146 -8.50 12.98 -13.23
C ARG A 146 -9.60 13.81 -13.87
N GLN A 147 -10.86 13.44 -13.68
CA GLN A 147 -11.99 14.15 -14.28
C GLN A 147 -12.23 15.52 -13.63
N HIS A 148 -12.07 15.63 -12.31
CA HIS A 148 -12.48 16.83 -11.56
C HIS A 148 -11.32 17.67 -11.03
N PHE A 149 -10.12 17.09 -10.90
CA PHE A 149 -8.96 17.73 -10.28
C PHE A 149 -7.70 17.60 -11.14
N ALA A 150 -7.80 17.98 -12.42
CA ALA A 150 -6.71 17.87 -13.39
C ALA A 150 -5.41 18.62 -13.01
N GLN A 151 -5.49 19.58 -12.07
CA GLN A 151 -4.35 20.29 -11.50
C GLN A 151 -3.52 19.45 -10.52
N ALA A 152 -4.12 18.42 -9.91
CA ALA A 152 -3.47 17.62 -8.88
C ALA A 152 -2.63 16.50 -9.51
N THR A 153 -1.40 16.33 -9.01
CA THR A 153 -0.56 15.20 -9.39
C THR A 153 -0.97 13.97 -8.57
N LEU A 154 -1.22 12.84 -9.23
CA LEU A 154 -1.59 11.60 -8.56
C LEU A 154 -0.34 10.77 -8.23
N VAL A 155 -0.27 10.30 -6.99
CA VAL A 155 0.68 9.27 -6.52
C VAL A 155 -0.14 8.08 -6.04
N VAL A 156 -0.07 6.96 -6.75
CA VAL A 156 -1.01 5.85 -6.54
C VAL A 156 -0.31 4.57 -6.14
N ARG A 157 -0.82 3.93 -5.09
CA ARG A 157 -0.45 2.58 -4.71
C ARG A 157 -1.04 1.58 -5.71
N ALA A 158 -0.18 0.77 -6.31
CA ALA A 158 -0.59 -0.42 -7.06
C ALA A 158 -0.45 -1.66 -6.17
N ARG A 159 -1.49 -2.48 -6.13
CA ARG A 159 -1.48 -3.75 -5.36
C ARG A 159 -0.55 -4.78 -5.99
N ASN A 160 -0.56 -4.86 -7.32
CA ASN A 160 0.21 -5.84 -8.09
C ASN A 160 0.50 -5.30 -9.51
N ALA A 161 1.08 -6.13 -10.38
CA ALA A 161 1.42 -5.74 -11.75
C ALA A 161 0.18 -5.44 -12.61
N SER A 162 -0.90 -6.21 -12.48
CA SER A 162 -2.14 -5.97 -13.22
C SER A 162 -2.74 -4.61 -12.88
N HIS A 163 -2.85 -4.30 -11.58
CA HIS A 163 -3.32 -3.00 -11.11
C HIS A 163 -2.43 -1.86 -11.62
N TRP A 164 -1.11 -2.06 -11.67
CA TRP A 164 -0.18 -1.07 -12.21
C TRP A 164 -0.50 -0.73 -13.68
N TYR A 165 -0.78 -1.73 -14.52
CA TYR A 165 -1.12 -1.49 -15.93
C TYR A 165 -2.45 -0.74 -16.08
N GLU A 166 -3.46 -1.06 -15.26
CA GLU A 166 -4.75 -0.37 -15.27
C GLU A 166 -4.63 1.11 -14.88
N LEU A 167 -3.75 1.42 -13.92
CA LEU A 167 -3.41 2.78 -13.51
C LEU A 167 -2.59 3.51 -14.59
N HIS A 168 -1.65 2.80 -15.22
CA HIS A 168 -0.83 3.33 -16.30
C HIS A 168 -1.68 3.67 -17.53
N ALA A 169 -2.64 2.82 -17.89
CA ALA A 169 -3.59 3.06 -18.97
C ALA A 169 -4.48 4.29 -18.71
N ARG A 170 -4.74 4.61 -17.44
CA ARG A 170 -5.38 5.87 -17.01
C ARG A 170 -4.43 7.06 -17.01
N GLY A 171 -3.18 6.91 -17.48
CA GLY A 171 -2.21 7.99 -17.58
C GLY A 171 -1.68 8.48 -16.23
N VAL A 172 -1.73 7.65 -15.18
CA VAL A 172 -1.08 7.95 -13.90
C VAL A 172 0.43 7.78 -14.07
N LYS A 173 1.21 8.81 -13.70
CA LYS A 173 2.67 8.81 -13.87
C LYS A 173 3.42 8.26 -12.67
N HIS A 174 2.93 8.51 -11.45
CA HIS A 174 3.58 8.09 -10.22
C HIS A 174 2.81 6.92 -9.61
N ILE A 175 3.23 5.70 -9.95
CA ILE A 175 2.60 4.47 -9.49
C ILE A 175 3.65 3.63 -8.75
N GLU A 176 3.35 3.25 -7.51
CA GLU A 176 4.24 2.43 -6.70
C GLU A 176 3.59 1.10 -6.32
N ARG A 177 4.21 -0.01 -6.73
CA ARG A 177 3.74 -1.36 -6.36
C ARG A 177 4.08 -1.63 -4.89
N GLU A 178 3.05 -1.97 -4.11
CA GLU A 178 3.14 -1.97 -2.65
C GLU A 178 4.22 -2.89 -2.06
N THR A 179 4.54 -4.00 -2.72
CA THR A 179 5.50 -5.00 -2.23
C THR A 179 6.87 -4.93 -2.90
N LEU A 180 7.02 -4.20 -4.01
CA LEU A 180 8.24 -4.23 -4.83
C LEU A 180 9.46 -3.81 -4.01
N ASP A 181 9.40 -2.61 -3.44
CA ASP A 181 10.54 -2.05 -2.70
C ASP A 181 10.85 -2.83 -1.42
N SER A 182 9.83 -3.33 -0.72
CA SER A 182 10.03 -4.21 0.43
C SER A 182 10.74 -5.52 0.05
N ALA A 183 10.32 -6.16 -1.04
CA ALA A 183 10.97 -7.38 -1.54
C ALA A 183 12.43 -7.12 -1.97
N LEU A 184 12.73 -5.94 -2.53
CA LEU A 184 14.09 -5.55 -2.88
C LEU A 184 14.97 -5.32 -1.66
N MET A 185 14.43 -4.77 -0.57
CA MET A 185 15.17 -4.66 0.69
C MET A 185 15.47 -6.04 1.27
N SER A 186 14.53 -6.99 1.21
CA SER A 186 14.79 -8.39 1.59
C SER A 186 15.86 -9.03 0.71
N GLY A 187 15.80 -8.84 -0.61
CA GLY A 187 16.82 -9.32 -1.54
C GLY A 187 18.21 -8.73 -1.23
N ARG A 188 18.28 -7.44 -0.89
CA ARG A 188 19.52 -6.80 -0.42
C ARG A 188 20.08 -7.50 0.82
N SER A 189 19.25 -7.73 1.84
CA SER A 189 19.70 -8.43 3.06
C SER A 189 20.23 -9.83 2.76
N VAL A 190 19.59 -10.56 1.84
CA VAL A 190 20.09 -11.88 1.41
C VAL A 190 21.47 -11.75 0.75
N LEU A 191 21.66 -10.80 -0.17
CA LEU A 191 22.97 -10.58 -0.79
C LEU A 191 24.07 -10.27 0.23
N GLU A 192 23.77 -9.40 1.20
CA GLU A 192 24.70 -9.05 2.29
C GLU A 192 25.07 -10.28 3.13
N LEU A 193 24.09 -11.11 3.50
CA LEU A 193 24.33 -12.36 4.23
C LEU A 193 25.13 -13.38 3.42
N MET A 194 25.06 -13.34 2.09
CA MET A 194 25.89 -14.13 1.19
C MET A 194 27.27 -13.51 0.92
N GLY A 195 27.68 -12.52 1.70
CA GLY A 195 29.03 -11.94 1.69
C GLY A 195 29.21 -10.75 0.74
N TRP A 196 28.13 -10.18 0.20
CA TRP A 196 28.24 -8.95 -0.59
C TRP A 196 28.47 -7.73 0.30
N GLN A 197 29.25 -6.78 -0.19
CA GLN A 197 29.39 -5.47 0.45
C GLN A 197 28.05 -4.71 0.43
N PRO A 198 27.62 -4.05 1.54
CA PRO A 198 26.32 -3.37 1.62
C PRO A 198 26.06 -2.38 0.48
N HIS A 199 27.07 -1.60 0.10
CA HIS A 199 26.95 -0.66 -1.03
C HIS A 199 26.70 -1.37 -2.37
N ALA A 200 27.37 -2.50 -2.61
CA ALA A 200 27.20 -3.29 -3.82
C ALA A 200 25.82 -3.95 -3.87
N ALA A 201 25.35 -4.53 -2.76
CA ALA A 201 24.02 -5.11 -2.64
C ALA A 201 22.92 -4.06 -2.86
N ARG A 202 23.06 -2.86 -2.25
CA ARG A 202 22.15 -1.73 -2.46
C ARG A 202 22.12 -1.30 -3.94
N THR A 203 23.29 -1.15 -4.55
CA THR A 203 23.41 -0.76 -5.96
C THR A 203 22.73 -1.78 -6.87
N GLN A 204 22.90 -3.08 -6.59
CA GLN A 204 22.25 -4.16 -7.33
C GLN A 204 20.72 -4.09 -7.24
N ALA A 205 20.19 -3.90 -6.03
CA ALA A 205 18.74 -3.79 -5.81
C ALA A 205 18.14 -2.60 -6.58
N TRP A 206 18.80 -1.43 -6.58
CA TRP A 206 18.35 -0.26 -7.32
C TRP A 206 18.40 -0.44 -8.84
N ARG A 207 19.43 -1.11 -9.37
CA ARG A 207 19.51 -1.44 -10.80
C ARG A 207 18.39 -2.38 -11.22
N PHE A 208 18.14 -3.42 -10.41
CA PHE A 208 17.02 -4.34 -10.65
C PHE A 208 15.67 -3.63 -10.61
N ARG A 209 15.46 -2.73 -9.63
CA ARG A 209 14.24 -1.91 -9.54
C ARG A 209 14.00 -1.14 -10.82
N ARG A 210 15.02 -0.40 -11.27
CA ARG A 210 14.94 0.43 -12.49
C ARG A 210 14.60 -0.41 -13.71
N HIS A 211 15.36 -1.48 -13.94
CA HIS A 211 15.10 -2.39 -15.05
C HIS A 211 13.68 -3.01 -15.00
N SER A 212 13.21 -3.39 -13.81
CA SER A 212 11.87 -3.95 -13.64
C SER A 212 10.75 -2.96 -13.97
N ILE A 213 10.95 -1.68 -13.67
CA ILE A 213 9.98 -0.62 -14.00
C ILE A 213 10.03 -0.31 -15.50
N GLU A 214 11.23 -0.15 -16.07
CA GLU A 214 11.43 0.11 -17.51
C GLU A 214 10.83 -1.02 -18.37
N LEU A 215 11.04 -2.28 -17.97
CA LEU A 215 10.46 -3.42 -18.67
C LEU A 215 8.93 -3.41 -18.61
N MET A 216 8.33 -3.05 -17.47
CA MET A 216 6.88 -2.93 -17.36
C MET A 216 6.33 -1.80 -18.23
N GLU A 217 7.01 -0.65 -18.29
CA GLU A 217 6.64 0.46 -19.17
C GLU A 217 6.70 0.06 -20.65
N GLN A 218 7.73 -0.67 -21.07
CA GLN A 218 7.85 -1.20 -22.43
C GLN A 218 6.76 -2.22 -22.77
N MET A 219 6.35 -3.02 -21.79
CA MET A 219 5.30 -4.03 -21.95
C MET A 219 3.89 -3.44 -21.95
N ALA A 220 3.67 -2.26 -21.35
CA ALA A 220 2.35 -1.67 -21.18
C ALA A 220 1.55 -1.50 -22.49
N PRO A 221 2.13 -1.05 -23.62
CA PRO A 221 1.41 -0.96 -24.89
C PRO A 221 0.92 -2.32 -25.44
N HIS A 222 1.54 -3.42 -25.02
CA HIS A 222 1.26 -4.77 -25.49
C HIS A 222 0.42 -5.58 -24.49
N GLN A 223 -0.20 -4.93 -23.49
CA GLN A 223 -0.91 -5.63 -22.42
C GLN A 223 -1.98 -6.61 -22.92
N SER A 224 -2.63 -6.31 -24.05
CA SER A 224 -3.69 -7.15 -24.63
C SER A 224 -3.18 -8.35 -25.44
N ASP A 225 -1.87 -8.41 -25.76
CA ASP A 225 -1.27 -9.52 -26.52
C ASP A 225 -0.41 -10.40 -25.60
N GLU A 226 -1.03 -11.46 -25.09
CA GLU A 226 -0.38 -12.39 -24.17
C GLU A 226 0.90 -13.02 -24.77
N LYS A 227 0.91 -13.32 -26.07
CA LYS A 227 2.09 -13.94 -26.72
C LYS A 227 3.24 -12.95 -26.75
N THR A 228 2.97 -11.71 -27.15
CA THR A 228 3.98 -10.65 -27.14
C THR A 228 4.49 -10.40 -25.72
N LEU A 229 3.62 -10.29 -24.71
CA LEU A 229 4.02 -10.12 -23.31
C LEU A 229 4.91 -11.26 -22.81
N ILE A 230 4.56 -12.52 -23.09
CA ILE A 230 5.37 -13.68 -22.68
C ILE A 230 6.73 -13.63 -23.37
N SER A 231 6.79 -13.26 -24.65
CA SER A 231 8.05 -13.15 -25.38
C SER A 231 8.95 -12.03 -24.81
N MET A 232 8.38 -10.85 -24.55
CA MET A 232 9.08 -9.71 -23.95
C MET A 232 9.56 -10.02 -22.54
N ALA A 233 8.74 -10.67 -21.71
CA ALA A 233 9.13 -11.06 -20.36
C ALA A 233 10.25 -12.11 -20.35
N LYS A 234 10.23 -13.05 -21.31
CA LYS A 234 11.32 -14.03 -21.49
C LYS A 234 12.60 -13.37 -21.97
N GLN A 235 12.48 -12.44 -22.92
CA GLN A 235 13.62 -11.70 -23.46
C GLN A 235 14.24 -10.81 -22.37
N GLY A 236 13.45 -9.98 -21.68
CA GLY A 236 13.94 -9.11 -20.60
C GLY A 236 14.62 -9.90 -19.49
N ARG A 237 14.11 -11.09 -19.14
CA ARG A 237 14.78 -12.00 -18.19
C ARG A 237 16.15 -12.46 -18.70
N ARG A 238 16.24 -12.90 -19.96
CA ARG A 238 17.51 -13.32 -20.57
C ARG A 238 18.51 -12.18 -20.63
N GLU A 239 18.08 -11.00 -21.05
CA GLU A 239 18.92 -9.80 -21.10
C GLU A 239 19.49 -9.45 -19.71
N LEU A 240 18.65 -9.51 -18.68
CA LEU A 240 19.06 -9.27 -17.30
C LEU A 240 20.03 -10.34 -16.78
N GLU A 241 19.75 -11.62 -17.07
CA GLU A 241 20.63 -12.75 -16.72
C GLU A 241 21.99 -12.65 -17.42
N GLU A 242 22.01 -12.30 -18.70
CA GLU A 242 23.22 -12.10 -19.48
C GLU A 242 24.04 -10.93 -18.93
N LEU A 243 23.40 -9.77 -18.70
CA LEU A 243 24.04 -8.59 -18.11
C LEU A 243 24.71 -8.95 -16.77
N TRP A 244 23.99 -9.63 -15.88
CA TRP A 244 24.54 -10.03 -14.59
C TRP A 244 25.57 -11.15 -14.66
N SER A 245 25.47 -12.07 -15.64
CA SER A 245 26.48 -13.09 -15.85
C SER A 245 27.82 -12.47 -16.23
N ARG A 246 27.80 -11.45 -17.12
CA ARG A 246 28.99 -10.69 -17.49
C ARG A 246 29.58 -9.95 -16.30
N GLU A 247 28.75 -9.26 -15.52
CA GLU A 247 29.21 -8.56 -14.31
C GLU A 247 29.81 -9.52 -13.26
N ARG A 248 29.23 -10.72 -13.08
CA ARG A 248 29.80 -11.74 -12.18
C ARG A 248 31.18 -12.19 -12.66
N ALA A 249 31.31 -12.49 -13.95
CA ALA A 249 32.59 -12.88 -14.54
C ALA A 249 33.65 -11.76 -14.41
N GLU A 250 33.27 -10.49 -14.61
CA GLU A 250 34.18 -9.36 -14.41
C GLU A 250 34.65 -9.24 -12.95
N ARG A 251 33.75 -9.40 -11.98
CA ARG A 251 34.10 -9.35 -10.54
C ARG A 251 35.02 -10.50 -10.15
N GLU A 252 34.78 -11.70 -10.66
CA GLU A 252 35.65 -12.86 -10.45
C GLU A 252 37.03 -12.65 -11.10
N ALA A 253 37.09 -12.06 -12.29
CA ALA A 253 38.33 -11.69 -12.97
C ALA A 253 39.12 -10.59 -12.24
N VAL A 254 38.44 -9.67 -11.54
CA VAL A 254 39.11 -8.66 -10.68
C VAL A 254 39.59 -9.30 -9.38
N ARG A 255 38.82 -10.23 -8.80
CA ARG A 255 39.21 -10.95 -7.57
C ARG A 255 40.45 -11.82 -7.81
N SER A 256 40.43 -12.66 -8.85
CA SER A 256 41.57 -13.49 -9.24
C SER A 256 42.85 -12.68 -9.48
N ARG A 257 42.77 -11.57 -10.23
CA ARG A 257 43.92 -10.67 -10.44
C ARG A 257 44.48 -10.07 -9.15
N ARG A 258 43.65 -9.80 -8.14
CA ARG A 258 44.11 -9.33 -6.83
C ARG A 258 44.80 -10.44 -6.02
N ASP A 259 44.27 -11.66 -6.08
CA ASP A 259 44.82 -12.82 -5.38
C ASP A 259 46.17 -13.26 -6.00
N ASP A 260 46.31 -13.17 -7.32
CA ASP A 260 47.55 -13.46 -8.07
C ASP A 260 48.64 -12.39 -7.84
N GLY A 261 48.25 -11.11 -7.70
CA GLY A 261 49.18 -10.02 -7.42
C GLY A 261 49.82 -10.09 -6.02
N PHE A 262 49.15 -10.70 -5.05
CA PHE A 262 49.70 -10.89 -3.69
C PHE A 262 50.65 -12.09 -3.61
N THR A 263 50.45 -13.12 -4.44
CA THR A 263 51.32 -14.30 -4.49
C THR A 263 52.58 -14.10 -5.34
N GLY A 264 52.57 -13.15 -6.30
CA GLY A 264 53.73 -12.82 -7.13
C GLY A 264 54.83 -11.97 -6.46
N ALA A 265 54.54 -11.28 -5.36
CA ALA A 265 55.50 -10.40 -4.68
C ALA A 265 56.38 -11.12 -3.62
N ALA A 266 56.12 -12.40 -3.33
CA ALA A 266 56.79 -13.15 -2.26
C ALA A 266 57.92 -14.10 -2.72
N ARG A 267 58.38 -13.99 -3.97
CA ARG A 267 59.53 -14.78 -4.47
C ARG A 267 60.46 -13.93 -5.33
N SER A 268 61.31 -13.12 -4.69
CA SER A 268 62.67 -12.93 -5.18
C SER A 268 63.58 -13.79 -4.31
N PRO A 269 64.07 -14.94 -4.81
CA PRO A 269 65.20 -15.62 -4.22
C PRO A 269 66.45 -14.91 -4.71
N ASP A 270 66.89 -13.87 -4.02
CA ASP A 270 68.29 -13.45 -4.14
C ASP A 270 69.11 -14.48 -3.39
N GLY A 271 69.58 -15.46 -4.16
CA GLY A 271 70.72 -16.29 -3.84
C GLY A 271 72.02 -15.61 -4.27
N ASP A 272 73.08 -16.08 -3.63
CA ASP A 272 74.50 -16.01 -3.99
C ASP A 272 75.20 -14.64 -3.92
N ASP A 273 75.82 -14.37 -2.76
CA ASP A 273 77.30 -14.38 -2.60
C ASP A 273 77.70 -14.38 -1.10
#